data_AF-A0AB35Z1H2-F1
#
_entry.id   AF-A0AB35Z1H2-F1
#
_cell.length_a   1.000
_cell.length_b   1.000
_cell.length_c   1.000
_cell.angle_alpha   90.00
_cell.angle_beta   90.00
_cell.angle_gamma   90.00
#
_symmetry.space_group_name_H-M   'P 1'
#
loop_
_entity.id
_entity.type
_entity.pdbx_description
1 polymer ?
#
loop_
_entity_poly.entity_id
_entity_poly.type
_entity_poly.pdbx_seq_one_letter_code
_entity_poly.pdbx_strand_id
1 'polypeptide(L)'
;MYPAELLPYKQKDHLNEVWFAIMTMDILEIASLIGDEVNFYESSKQEFLEILDDKFRKHKILKDEQFYLNITNCFKIHKDEIVHEFVGIESGINLGLIFDIKDCRITGIKFCNCFGGIFDLDNYYNW
;
A
#
# COMPACT_ATOMS: atom_id res chain seq x y z
N MET A 1 -19.56 -16.59 5.91
CA MET A 1 -18.84 -17.70 5.26
C MET A 1 -19.07 -17.54 3.76
N TYR A 2 -18.15 -16.87 3.06
CA TYR A 2 -18.28 -16.65 1.62
C TYR A 2 -17.92 -17.96 0.88
N PRO A 3 -18.71 -18.39 -0.12
CA PRO A 3 -18.34 -19.53 -0.94
C PRO A 3 -17.11 -19.14 -1.77
N ALA A 4 -16.03 -19.91 -1.61
CA ALA A 4 -14.81 -19.75 -2.39
C ALA A 4 -15.06 -20.25 -3.81
N GLU A 5 -15.69 -19.41 -4.64
CA GLU A 5 -15.62 -19.57 -6.08
C GLU A 5 -14.15 -19.32 -6.47
N LEU A 6 -13.50 -20.39 -6.94
CA LEU A 6 -12.11 -20.40 -7.37
C LEU A 6 -11.97 -19.49 -8.59
N LEU A 7 -11.58 -18.24 -8.33
CA LEU A 7 -11.17 -17.29 -9.35
C LEU A 7 -9.95 -17.87 -10.12
N PRO A 8 -9.89 -17.73 -11.45
CA PRO A 8 -8.88 -18.37 -12.28
C PRO A 8 -7.45 -17.96 -11.87
N TYR A 9 -6.56 -18.95 -11.75
CA TYR A 9 -5.19 -18.87 -11.23
C TYR A 9 -4.40 -17.61 -11.63
N LYS A 10 -4.48 -17.17 -12.90
CA LYS A 10 -3.78 -16.00 -13.43
C LYS A 10 -4.14 -14.64 -12.80
N GLN A 11 -5.30 -14.52 -12.16
CA GLN A 11 -5.76 -13.25 -11.59
C GLN A 11 -5.30 -13.05 -10.14
N LYS A 12 -4.97 -14.15 -9.43
CA LYS A 12 -4.28 -14.08 -8.14
C LYS A 12 -2.86 -13.53 -8.28
N ASP A 13 -2.25 -13.69 -9.45
CA ASP A 13 -0.86 -13.31 -9.69
C ASP A 13 -0.69 -11.78 -9.61
N HIS A 14 -1.58 -11.00 -10.23
CA HIS A 14 -1.40 -9.55 -10.33
C HIS A 14 -1.43 -8.80 -8.98
N LEU A 15 -2.38 -9.11 -8.10
CA LEU A 15 -2.44 -8.48 -6.78
C LEU A 15 -1.22 -8.84 -5.93
N ASN A 16 -0.79 -10.11 -6.00
CA ASN A 16 0.39 -10.58 -5.29
C ASN A 16 1.68 -9.95 -5.85
N GLU A 17 1.77 -9.74 -7.17
CA GLU A 17 2.88 -9.04 -7.82
C GLU A 17 2.98 -7.60 -7.29
N VAL A 18 1.86 -6.87 -7.22
CA VAL A 18 1.84 -5.51 -6.67
C VAL A 18 2.24 -5.49 -5.20
N TRP A 19 1.71 -6.39 -4.38
CA TRP A 19 2.10 -6.48 -2.98
C TRP A 19 3.58 -6.83 -2.82
N PHE A 20 4.09 -7.77 -3.63
CA PHE A 20 5.49 -8.16 -3.60
C PHE A 20 6.39 -6.99 -3.99
N ALA A 21 6.06 -6.26 -5.05
CA ALA A 21 6.81 -5.08 -5.48
C ALA A 21 6.82 -3.99 -4.39
N ILE A 22 5.70 -3.78 -3.68
CA ILE A 22 5.65 -2.89 -2.51
C ILE A 22 6.53 -3.42 -1.38
N MET A 23 6.44 -4.71 -1.04
CA MET A 23 7.24 -5.34 0.01
C MET A 23 8.75 -5.23 -0.26
N THR A 24 9.17 -5.24 -1.52
CA THR A 24 10.57 -5.06 -1.92
C THR A 24 10.95 -3.61 -2.23
N MET A 25 10.04 -2.66 -2.00
CA MET A 25 10.22 -1.22 -2.28
C MET A 25 10.68 -0.92 -3.71
N ASP A 26 10.17 -1.67 -4.69
CA ASP A 26 10.50 -1.52 -6.11
C ASP A 26 9.50 -0.60 -6.80
N ILE A 27 9.79 0.70 -6.77
CA ILE A 27 8.88 1.71 -7.32
C ILE A 27 8.68 1.59 -8.84
N LEU A 28 9.68 1.09 -9.57
CA LEU A 28 9.60 0.95 -11.03
C LEU A 28 8.67 -0.21 -11.40
N GLU A 29 8.77 -1.32 -10.67
CA GLU A 29 7.86 -2.45 -10.85
C GLU A 29 6.43 -2.08 -10.46
N ILE A 30 6.24 -1.32 -9.37
CA ILE A 30 4.91 -0.81 -8.99
C ILE A 30 4.32 0.08 -10.11
N ALA A 31 5.13 0.95 -10.70
CA ALA A 31 4.70 1.82 -11.79
C ALA A 31 4.32 1.06 -13.07
N SER A 32 4.95 -0.10 -13.31
CA SER A 32 4.68 -0.98 -14.45
C SER A 32 3.41 -1.82 -14.25
N LEU A 33 3.19 -2.31 -13.03
CA LEU A 33 2.06 -3.15 -12.68
C LEU A 33 0.75 -2.36 -12.53
N ILE A 34 0.80 -1.17 -11.93
CA ILE A 34 -0.42 -0.39 -11.69
C ILE A 34 -0.81 0.38 -12.97
N GLY A 35 -1.95 0.03 -13.57
CA GLY A 35 -2.49 0.68 -14.76
C GLY A 35 -2.90 2.14 -14.53
N ASP A 36 -3.00 2.91 -15.61
CA ASP A 36 -3.42 4.33 -15.57
C ASP A 36 -4.93 4.48 -15.29
N GLU A 37 -5.69 3.40 -15.42
CA GLU A 37 -7.12 3.33 -15.09
C GLU A 37 -7.41 3.24 -13.58
N VAL A 38 -6.39 3.02 -12.75
CA VAL A 38 -6.55 2.91 -11.30
C VAL A 38 -6.90 4.27 -10.70
N ASN A 39 -7.90 4.29 -9.83
CA ASN A 39 -8.27 5.50 -9.10
C ASN A 39 -7.35 5.73 -7.90
N PHE A 40 -6.52 6.76 -7.97
CA PHE A 40 -5.65 7.19 -6.86
C PHE A 40 -6.30 8.25 -5.95
N TYR A 41 -7.64 8.35 -6.04
CA TYR A 41 -8.51 9.18 -5.21
C TYR A 41 -8.15 10.66 -5.26
N GLU A 42 -7.34 11.12 -4.31
CA GLU A 42 -6.97 12.53 -4.12
C GLU A 42 -5.66 12.89 -4.82
N SER A 43 -5.09 11.97 -5.61
CA SER A 43 -3.82 12.14 -6.31
C SER A 43 -3.90 11.58 -7.73
N SER A 44 -2.99 12.03 -8.60
CA SER A 44 -2.67 11.35 -9.85
C SER A 44 -1.77 10.13 -9.59
N LYS A 45 -1.65 9.23 -10.58
CA LYS A 45 -0.71 8.09 -10.52
C LYS A 45 0.72 8.56 -10.20
N GLN A 46 1.16 9.62 -10.86
CA GLN A 46 2.51 10.16 -10.69
C GLN A 46 2.72 10.69 -9.26
N GLU A 47 1.79 11.50 -8.74
CA GLU A 47 1.86 12.01 -7.36
C GLU A 47 1.83 10.88 -6.33
N PHE A 48 0.99 9.86 -6.55
CA PHE A 48 0.97 8.68 -5.70
C PHE A 48 2.33 7.97 -5.66
N LEU A 49 2.93 7.72 -6.82
CA LEU A 49 4.24 7.07 -6.93
C LEU A 49 5.35 7.90 -6.29
N GLU A 50 5.32 9.23 -6.43
CA GLU A 50 6.28 10.14 -5.79
C GLU A 50 6.18 10.11 -4.26
N ILE A 51 4.96 10.13 -3.71
CA ILE A 51 4.73 10.00 -2.26
C ILE A 51 5.18 8.63 -1.77
N LEU A 52 4.91 7.57 -2.54
CA LEU A 52 5.30 6.21 -2.19
C LEU A 52 6.83 6.05 -2.21
N ASP A 53 7.52 6.60 -3.21
CA ASP A 53 8.99 6.59 -3.28
C ASP A 53 9.63 7.38 -2.14
N ASP A 54 9.07 8.54 -1.76
CA ASP A 54 9.53 9.27 -0.58
C ASP A 54 9.43 8.41 0.70
N LYS A 55 8.34 7.67 0.85
CA LYS A 55 8.16 6.74 1.98
C LYS A 55 9.17 5.61 1.96
N PHE A 56 9.40 4.99 0.80
CA PHE A 56 10.43 3.96 0.66
C PHE A 56 11.82 4.49 0.99
N ARG A 57 12.17 5.72 0.55
CA ARG A 57 13.45 6.35 0.91
C ARG A 57 13.57 6.55 2.42
N LYS A 58 12.51 7.01 3.09
CA LYS A 58 12.50 7.18 4.56
C LYS A 58 12.63 5.84 5.30
N HIS A 59 12.00 4.77 4.82
CA HIS A 59 12.20 3.41 5.33
C HIS A 59 13.65 2.90 5.13
N LYS A 60 14.23 3.11 3.95
CA LYS A 60 15.63 2.76 3.66
C LYS A 60 16.63 3.51 4.57
N ILE A 61 16.36 4.78 4.92
CA ILE A 61 17.15 5.53 5.91
C ILE A 61 17.11 4.85 7.29
N LEU A 62 15.97 4.27 7.65
CA LEU A 62 15.78 3.49 8.88
C LEU A 62 16.30 2.05 8.78
N LYS A 63 16.98 1.71 7.67
CA LYS A 63 17.55 0.40 7.35
C LYS A 63 16.55 -0.69 7.00
N ASP A 64 15.29 -0.32 6.74
CA ASP A 64 14.36 -1.28 6.16
C ASP A 64 14.73 -1.56 4.70
N GLU A 65 15.09 -2.81 4.40
CA GLU A 65 15.31 -3.27 3.02
C GLU A 65 14.05 -3.89 2.40
N GLN A 66 13.12 -4.33 3.25
CA GLN A 66 11.88 -4.96 2.85
C GLN A 66 10.79 -4.76 3.93
N PHE A 67 9.54 -4.99 3.54
CA PHE A 67 8.40 -5.05 4.44
C PHE A 67 7.91 -6.48 4.63
N TYR A 68 7.29 -6.76 5.77
CA TYR A 68 6.29 -7.83 5.85
C TYR A 68 4.88 -7.25 5.69
N LEU A 69 3.99 -7.99 5.05
CA LEU A 69 2.60 -7.61 4.86
C LEU A 69 1.73 -8.16 6.00
N ASN A 70 0.95 -7.28 6.62
CA ASN A 70 -0.13 -7.61 7.52
C ASN A 70 -1.46 -7.09 6.95
N ILE A 71 -2.55 -7.82 7.17
CA ILE A 71 -3.90 -7.43 6.71
C ILE A 71 -4.77 -7.21 7.94
N THR A 72 -5.31 -6.00 8.07
CA THR A 72 -6.08 -5.58 9.23
C THR A 72 -7.21 -4.64 8.80
N ASN A 73 -8.08 -4.22 9.72
CA ASN A 73 -9.10 -3.21 9.43
C ASN A 73 -8.58 -1.83 9.85
N CYS A 74 -8.92 -0.74 9.14
CA CYS A 74 -8.66 0.59 9.71
C CYS A 74 -9.63 0.83 10.88
N PHE A 75 -9.05 1.09 12.06
CA PHE A 75 -9.82 1.33 13.28
C PHE A 75 -10.21 2.81 13.52
N LYS A 76 -9.75 3.74 12.67
CA LYS A 76 -9.88 5.19 12.89
C LYS A 76 -10.64 5.93 11.79
N ILE A 77 -10.06 5.99 10.59
CA ILE A 77 -10.47 6.90 9.50
C ILE A 77 -11.41 6.20 8.52
N HIS A 78 -11.02 5.02 8.04
CA HIS A 78 -11.76 4.23 7.05
C HIS A 78 -12.42 3.02 7.72
N LYS A 79 -13.40 3.28 8.59
CA LYS A 79 -14.07 2.22 9.36
C LYS A 79 -14.60 1.14 8.40
N ASP A 80 -14.31 -0.12 8.72
CA ASP A 80 -14.68 -1.31 7.96
C ASP A 80 -13.96 -1.52 6.61
N GLU A 81 -12.97 -0.68 6.26
CA GLU A 81 -12.09 -0.93 5.12
C GLU A 81 -10.86 -1.77 5.52
N ILE A 82 -10.47 -2.69 4.63
CA ILE A 82 -9.29 -3.54 4.80
C ILE A 82 -8.03 -2.74 4.46
N VAL A 83 -7.11 -2.68 5.40
CA VAL A 83 -5.79 -2.06 5.27
C VAL A 83 -4.74 -3.13 5.09
N HIS A 84 -3.91 -2.90 4.08
CA HIS A 84 -2.71 -3.65 3.78
C HIS A 84 -1.56 -2.87 4.41
N GLU A 85 -1.10 -3.37 5.55
CA GLU A 85 -0.09 -2.77 6.39
C GLU A 85 1.27 -3.39 6.05
N PHE A 86 2.12 -2.59 5.42
CA PHE A 86 3.49 -2.96 5.08
C PHE A 86 4.42 -2.47 6.18
N VAL A 87 4.94 -3.39 7.00
CA VAL A 87 5.72 -3.05 8.20
C VAL A 87 7.20 -3.26 7.95
N GLY A 88 8.00 -2.22 8.20
CA GLY A 88 9.46 -2.25 8.08
C GLY A 88 10.05 -3.31 8.98
N ILE A 89 10.85 -4.23 8.44
CA ILE A 89 11.41 -5.33 9.24
C ILE A 89 12.34 -4.83 10.34
N GLU A 90 13.12 -3.80 10.07
CA GLU A 90 14.12 -3.29 11.02
C GLU A 90 13.51 -2.19 11.91
N SER A 91 12.74 -1.28 11.32
CA SER A 91 12.19 -0.13 12.04
C SER A 91 10.89 -0.42 12.79
N GLY A 92 10.13 -1.42 12.35
CA GLY A 92 8.77 -1.68 12.81
C GLY A 92 7.77 -0.57 12.46
N ILE A 93 8.15 0.38 11.58
CA ILE A 93 7.26 1.47 11.13
C ILE A 93 6.39 0.97 9.99
N ASN A 94 5.15 1.45 9.96
CA ASN A 94 4.13 0.93 9.06
C ASN A 94 3.92 1.85 7.86
N LEU A 95 3.59 1.26 6.72
CA LEU A 95 3.04 1.91 5.54
C LEU A 95 1.67 1.30 5.28
N GLY A 96 0.61 2.08 5.48
CA GLY A 96 -0.76 1.62 5.25
C GLY A 96 -1.24 1.98 3.86
N LEU A 97 -1.77 0.99 3.13
CA LEU A 97 -2.47 1.17 1.86
C LEU A 97 -3.83 0.49 1.91
N ILE A 98 -4.83 1.09 1.27
CA ILE A 98 -6.12 0.48 1.01
C ILE A 98 -6.25 0.27 -0.49
N PHE A 99 -6.69 -0.93 -0.88
CA PHE A 99 -6.90 -1.32 -2.26
C PHE A 99 -8.39 -1.59 -2.48
N ASP A 100 -8.97 -0.94 -3.48
CA ASP A 100 -10.26 -1.38 -4.02
C ASP A 100 -9.98 -2.48 -5.03
N ILE A 101 -10.59 -3.64 -4.80
CA ILE A 101 -10.39 -4.81 -5.65
C ILE A 101 -11.74 -5.19 -6.24
N LYS A 102 -11.81 -5.21 -7.57
CA LYS A 102 -12.98 -5.67 -8.33
C LYS A 102 -12.54 -6.66 -9.38
N ASP A 103 -13.22 -7.81 -9.47
CA ASP A 103 -12.92 -8.87 -10.43
C ASP A 103 -11.42 -9.27 -10.42
N CYS A 104 -10.83 -9.35 -9.21
CA CYS A 104 -9.40 -9.61 -8.95
C CYS A 104 -8.42 -8.58 -9.53
N ARG A 105 -8.88 -7.37 -9.84
CA ARG A 105 -8.04 -6.27 -10.30
C ARG A 105 -8.08 -5.14 -9.30
N ILE A 106 -6.96 -4.46 -9.14
CA ILE A 106 -6.90 -3.23 -8.39
C ILE A 106 -7.61 -2.15 -9.22
N THR A 107 -8.67 -1.56 -8.68
CA THR A 107 -9.41 -0.46 -9.31
C THR A 107 -9.16 0.87 -8.61
N GLY A 108 -8.64 0.84 -7.39
CA GLY A 108 -8.33 2.03 -6.63
C GLY A 108 -7.29 1.76 -5.55
N ILE A 109 -6.48 2.76 -5.25
CA ILE A 109 -5.45 2.71 -4.22
C ILE A 109 -5.43 4.04 -3.48
N LYS A 110 -5.39 3.99 -2.14
CA LYS A 110 -5.19 5.18 -1.30
C LYS A 110 -4.32 4.89 -0.09
N PHE A 111 -3.64 5.92 0.39
CA PHE A 111 -2.88 5.83 1.64
C PHE A 111 -3.82 5.74 2.84
N CYS A 112 -3.44 4.89 3.79
CA CYS A 112 -4.09 4.78 5.08
C CYS A 112 -3.22 5.41 6.16
N ASN A 113 -3.66 6.55 6.70
CA ASN A 113 -2.93 7.26 7.76
C ASN A 113 -3.26 6.73 9.17
N CYS A 114 -4.02 5.64 9.30
CA CYS A 114 -4.44 5.09 10.60
C CYS A 114 -3.28 4.50 11.42
N PHE A 115 -2.18 4.10 10.78
CA PHE A 115 -1.10 3.28 11.34
C PHE A 115 0.22 4.03 11.59
N GLY A 116 0.19 5.36 11.80
CA GLY A 116 1.34 6.11 12.34
C GLY A 116 2.61 6.10 11.48
N GLY A 117 2.45 5.86 10.18
CA GLY A 117 3.57 5.64 9.27
C GLY A 117 4.20 6.91 8.75
N ILE A 118 5.37 7.30 9.25
CA ILE A 118 6.32 8.34 8.77
C ILE A 118 5.74 9.77 8.57
N PHE A 119 4.42 9.92 8.43
CA PHE A 119 3.67 11.17 8.31
C PHE A 119 3.63 11.97 9.62
N ASP A 120 3.99 11.35 10.74
CA ASP A 120 3.96 12.00 12.06
C ASP A 120 5.27 12.69 12.46
N LEU A 121 6.35 12.60 11.66
CA LEU A 121 7.57 13.39 11.93
C LEU A 121 7.48 14.81 11.36
N ASP A 122 6.78 15.02 10.24
CA ASP A 122 6.65 16.34 9.61
C ASP A 122 5.39 17.11 10.07
N ASN A 123 4.35 16.43 10.55
CA ASN A 123 3.09 17.07 10.99
C ASN A 123 3.03 17.44 12.48
N TYR A 124 4.04 17.13 13.29
CA TYR A 124 4.05 17.51 14.71
C TYR A 124 4.30 19.02 14.94
N TYR A 125 4.60 19.79 13.88
CA TYR A 125 4.91 21.23 13.97
C TYR A 125 3.90 22.17 13.30
N ASN A 126 2.79 21.68 12.73
CA ASN A 126 1.83 22.54 12.02
C ASN A 126 0.36 22.33 12.43
N TRP A 127 0.09 22.34 13.74
CA TRP A 127 -1.24 22.65 14.29
C TRP A 127 -1.13 23.82 15.27
#